data_AF-A0A356Z928-F1
#
_entry.id   AF-A0A356Z928-F1
#
_cell.length_a   1.000
_cell.length_b   1.000
_cell.length_c   1.000
_cell.angle_alpha   90.00
_cell.angle_beta   90.00
_cell.angle_gamma   90.00
#
_symmetry.space_group_name_H-M   'P 1'
#
loop_
_entity.id
_entity.type
_entity.pdbx_description
1 polymer ?
#
loop_
_entity_poly.entity_id
_entity_poly.type
_entity_poly.pdbx_seq_one_letter_code
_entity_poly.pdbx_strand_id
1 'polypeptide(L)' 'GAEPCPFSPYAKYNLKTSSILDVLKSDYFAQLREIAKHAGAHTGGCTLFEQRDKVLALNQPID' A
#
# COMPACT_ATOMS: atom_id res chain seq x y z
N GLY A 1 -6.82 -19.77 0.25
CA GLY A 1 -6.40 -18.59 -0.54
C GLY A 1 -5.46 -17.78 0.33
N ALA A 2 -4.33 -17.31 -0.22
CA ALA A 2 -3.44 -16.46 0.55
C ALA A 2 -4.12 -15.11 0.77
N GLU A 3 -4.27 -14.70 2.04
CA GLU A 3 -4.75 -13.37 2.41
C GLU A 3 -3.85 -12.26 1.83
N PRO A 4 -4.42 -11.07 1.52
CA PRO A 4 -3.70 -10.03 0.80
C PRO A 4 -2.46 -9.59 1.57
N CYS A 5 -1.29 -9.69 0.96
CA CYS A 5 -0.03 -9.23 1.54
C CYS A 5 -0.10 -7.69 1.68
N PRO A 6 -0.08 -7.13 2.91
CA PRO A 6 -0.05 -5.68 3.13
C PRO A 6 1.36 -5.08 2.89
N PHE A 7 2.23 -5.81 2.18
CA PHE A 7 3.67 -5.61 2.03
C PHE A 7 4.42 -5.24 3.32
N SER A 8 4.56 -6.22 4.21
CA SER A 8 5.67 -6.26 5.18
C SER A 8 6.99 -6.21 4.38
N PRO A 9 7.93 -5.25 4.54
CA PRO A 9 8.22 -4.32 5.66
C PRO A 9 7.79 -2.84 5.48
N TYR A 10 6.89 -2.51 4.55
CA TYR A 10 6.53 -1.13 4.17
C TYR A 10 5.17 -0.65 4.70
N ALA A 11 4.50 -1.45 5.54
CA ALA A 11 3.19 -1.11 6.09
C ALA A 11 3.27 0.08 7.08
N LYS A 12 2.57 1.18 6.76
CA LYS A 12 2.49 2.38 7.60
C LYS A 12 1.57 2.22 8.83
N TYR A 13 0.52 1.41 8.73
CA TYR A 13 -0.48 1.25 9.80
C TYR A 13 -0.41 -0.12 10.47
N ASN A 14 -0.64 -0.14 11.78
CA ASN A 14 -0.81 -1.36 12.57
C ASN A 14 -2.27 -1.48 13.01
N LEU A 15 -2.97 -2.53 12.57
CA LEU A 15 -4.38 -2.74 12.91
C LEU A 15 -4.64 -3.06 14.39
N LYS A 16 -3.60 -3.33 15.19
CA LYS A 16 -3.72 -3.42 16.65
C LYS A 16 -3.90 -2.05 17.30
N THR A 17 -3.48 -0.96 16.64
CA THR A 17 -3.53 0.41 17.15
C THR A 17 -4.39 1.34 16.31
N SER A 18 -4.77 0.95 15.09
CA SER A 18 -5.63 1.71 14.18
C SER A 18 -6.82 0.86 13.76
N SER A 19 -8.02 1.45 13.65
CA SER A 19 -9.17 0.71 13.12
C SER A 19 -9.00 0.49 11.61
N ILE A 20 -9.53 -0.64 11.10
CA ILE A 20 -9.49 -0.91 9.67
C ILE A 20 -10.18 0.19 8.85
N LEU A 21 -11.26 0.77 9.38
CA LEU A 21 -12.00 1.83 8.73
C LEU A 21 -11.16 3.11 8.60
N ASP A 22 -10.39 3.45 9.63
CA ASP A 22 -9.48 4.60 9.58
C ASP A 22 -8.35 4.37 8.57
N VAL A 23 -7.78 3.17 8.54
CA VAL A 23 -6.75 2.81 7.57
C VAL A 23 -7.28 2.90 6.14
N LEU A 24 -8.48 2.38 5.86
CA LEU A 24 -9.09 2.41 4.53
C LEU A 24 -9.41 3.85 4.05
N LYS A 25 -9.67 4.76 4.99
CA LYS A 25 -9.93 6.18 4.74
C LYS A 25 -8.68 7.05 4.71
N SER A 26 -7.52 6.52 5.08
CA SER A 26 -6.26 7.28 5.12
C SER A 26 -5.77 7.73 3.74
N ASP A 27 -5.06 8.86 3.70
CA ASP A 27 -4.38 9.36 2.51
C ASP A 27 -3.33 8.39 1.98
N TYR A 28 -2.66 7.66 2.89
CA TYR A 28 -1.71 6.63 2.51
C TYR A 28 -2.39 5.52 1.71
N PHE A 29 -3.53 5.01 2.19
CA PHE A 29 -4.26 3.98 1.47
C PHE A 29 -4.90 4.50 0.17
N ALA A 30 -5.29 5.78 0.12
CA ALA A 30 -5.70 6.43 -1.11
C ALA A 30 -4.58 6.45 -2.17
N GLN A 31 -3.35 6.82 -1.77
CA GLN A 31 -2.19 6.83 -2.67
C GLN A 31 -1.79 5.43 -3.14
N LEU A 32 -1.88 4.41 -2.28
CA LEU A 32 -1.66 3.01 -2.70
C LEU A 32 -2.63 2.58 -3.80
N ARG A 33 -3.92 2.93 -3.67
CA ARG A 33 -4.92 2.65 -4.71
C ARG A 33 -4.58 3.36 -6.02
N GLU A 34 -4.07 4.59 -5.94
CA GLU A 34 -3.69 5.34 -7.13
C GLU A 34 -2.48 4.71 -7.83
N ILE A 35 -1.46 4.27 -7.08
CA ILE A 35 -0.32 3.52 -7.63
C ILE A 35 -0.80 2.24 -8.33
N ALA A 36 -1.69 1.49 -7.68
CA ALA A 36 -2.23 0.25 -8.25
C ALA A 36 -3.04 0.49 -9.53
N LYS A 37 -3.86 1.55 -9.57
CA LYS A 37 -4.66 1.93 -10.75
C LYS A 37 -3.79 2.28 -11.96
N HIS A 38 -2.63 2.88 -11.72
CA HIS A 38 -1.67 3.28 -12.77
C HIS A 38 -0.59 2.22 -13.03
N ALA A 39 -0.59 1.12 -12.28
CA ALA A 39 0.23 -0.02 -12.61
C ALA A 39 -0.36 -0.67 -13.88
N GLY A 40 0.51 -1.04 -14.81
CA GLY A 40 0.11 -1.63 -16.08
C GLY A 40 -0.58 -2.99 -15.95
N ALA A 41 -0.61 -3.75 -17.05
CA ALA A 41 -1.24 -5.06 -17.04
C ALA A 41 -0.67 -5.97 -15.93
N HIS A 42 -1.56 -6.70 -15.25
CA HIS A 42 -1.16 -7.61 -14.18
C HIS A 42 -0.41 -8.81 -14.78
N THR A 43 0.85 -8.99 -14.39
CA THR A 43 1.75 -10.03 -14.92
C THR A 43 1.71 -11.35 -14.12
N GLY A 44 0.77 -11.48 -13.17
CA GLY A 44 0.66 -12.60 -12.24
C GLY A 44 1.41 -12.42 -10.92
N GLY A 45 2.22 -11.35 -10.78
CA GLY A 45 2.87 -10.93 -9.54
C GLY A 45 2.02 -9.98 -8.69
N CYS A 46 2.60 -9.45 -7.60
CA CYS A 46 1.96 -8.38 -6.84
C CYS A 46 2.23 -7.02 -7.47
N THR A 47 1.18 -6.41 -7.99
CA THR A 47 1.16 -5.07 -8.59
C THR A 47 1.88 -4.01 -7.75
N LEU A 48 1.65 -3.98 -6.43
CA LEU A 48 2.28 -2.97 -5.55
C LEU A 48 3.76 -3.24 -5.29
N PHE A 49 4.20 -4.50 -5.35
CA PHE A 49 5.63 -4.84 -5.22
C PHE A 49 6.42 -4.44 -6.44
N GLU A 50 5.83 -4.62 -7.62
CA GLU A 50 6.41 -4.13 -8.88
C GLU A 50 6.57 -2.60 -8.87
N GLN A 51 5.79 -1.90 -8.02
CA GLN A 51 5.86 -0.46 -7.79
C GLN A 51 6.50 -0.09 -6.43
N ARG A 52 7.33 -0.96 -5.84
CA ARG A 52 7.87 -0.81 -4.48
C ARG A 52 8.54 0.54 -4.20
N ASP A 53 9.23 1.14 -5.17
CA ASP A 53 9.91 2.42 -4.99
C ASP A 53 8.90 3.56 -4.79
N LYS A 54 7.76 3.51 -5.50
CA LYS A 54 6.65 4.46 -5.30
C LYS A 54 5.98 4.26 -3.94
N VAL A 55 5.78 3.00 -3.53
CA VAL A 55 5.21 2.66 -2.23
C VAL A 55 6.10 3.15 -1.09
N LEU A 56 7.41 2.98 -1.22
CA LEU A 56 8.41 3.45 -0.25
C LEU A 56 8.43 4.97 -0.08
N ALA A 57 8.27 5.71 -1.17
CA ALA A 57 8.21 7.17 -1.13
C ALA A 57 7.03 7.69 -0.27
N LEU A 58 5.94 6.93 -0.14
CA LEU A 58 4.79 7.30 0.70
C LEU A 58 5.08 7.26 2.21
N ASN A 59 6.18 6.61 2.60
CA ASN A 59 6.58 6.44 4.00
C ASN A 59 7.57 7.51 4.48
N GLN A 60 8.00 8.43 3.62
CA GLN A 60 8.86 9.54 4.03
C GLN A 60 8.01 10.67 4.68
N PRO A 61 8.55 11.37 5.70
CA PRO A 61 7.92 12.58 6.20
C PRO A 61 7.86 13.63 5.09
N ILE A 62 6.75 14.36 5.02
CA ILE A 62 6.64 15.58 4.20
C ILE A 62 7.37 16.66 5.00
N ASP A 63 8.47 17.19 4.45
CA ASP A 63 9.19 18.35 5.01
C ASP A 63 8.33 19.63 4.97
#